data_AF-A0A8H3AGD6-F1
#
_entry.id   AF-A0A8H3AGD6-F1
#
_cell.length_a   1.000
_cell.length_b   1.000
_cell.length_c   1.000
_cell.angle_alpha   90.00
_cell.angle_beta   90.00
_cell.angle_gamma   90.00
#
_symmetry.space_group_name_H-M   'P 1'
#
loop_
_entity.id
_entity.type
_entity.pdbx_description
1 polymer ?
#
loop_
_entity_poly.entity_id
_entity_poly.type
_entity_poly.pdbx_seq_one_letter_code
_entity_poly.pdbx_strand_id
1 'polypeptide(L)'
;MVLPDAVQAHVSALEIRLAKCKRKLNQPRKAKKFEEHNKVCDEDFIGIFKDTCSLVREAELTDASYLMELAKAADKILDDGVGYSYGRGGHSTFDEGPLIKDENGGEVSYAHADLERFIQIMQPRSGANSEDLSLFTLDLWNPSSKRHPKSTDLSRFWPDLPELTYILGKPLVASILDARCEVSSSRCVAPIRLHMSSGGACLALTGMGGWKNRSPVLEYLLLGRSMASPDNSPVKHFVGPGLSDVAYHAAIDEDKQLILWETTVGLSRANGGSSMKCMKNRCLLIPWT
;
A
#
# COMPACT_ATOMS: atom_id res chain seq x y z
N MET A 1 28.46 -12.58 20.64
CA MET A 1 29.04 -11.67 21.67
C MET A 1 27.88 -11.11 22.49
N VAL A 2 28.11 -10.65 23.72
CA VAL A 2 27.05 -9.98 24.51
C VAL A 2 27.11 -8.48 24.22
N LEU A 3 25.95 -7.82 24.16
CA LEU A 3 25.90 -6.37 24.02
C LEU A 3 26.49 -5.71 25.27
N PRO A 4 27.29 -4.63 25.14
CA PRO A 4 27.71 -3.85 26.31
C PRO A 4 26.50 -3.36 27.09
N ASP A 5 26.60 -3.32 28.42
CA ASP A 5 25.47 -3.00 29.31
C ASP A 5 24.77 -1.69 28.94
N ALA A 6 25.53 -0.66 28.55
CA ALA A 6 24.99 0.62 28.10
C ALA A 6 24.15 0.49 26.82
N VAL A 7 24.59 -0.32 25.86
CA VAL A 7 23.88 -0.56 24.60
C VAL A 7 22.65 -1.43 24.86
N GLN A 8 22.78 -2.46 25.70
CA GLN A 8 21.67 -3.30 26.11
C GLN A 8 20.58 -2.48 26.81
N ALA A 9 20.96 -1.56 27.69
CA ALA A 9 20.03 -0.64 28.35
C ALA A 9 19.30 0.27 27.34
N HIS A 10 20.01 0.77 26.32
CA HIS A 10 19.40 1.60 25.28
C HIS A 10 18.40 0.80 24.43
N VAL A 11 18.76 -0.41 23.99
CA VAL A 11 17.85 -1.32 23.27
C VAL A 11 16.60 -1.61 24.12
N SER A 12 16.79 -1.89 25.41
CA SER A 12 15.68 -2.19 26.32
C SER A 12 14.76 -0.98 26.52
N ALA A 13 15.33 0.24 26.57
CA ALA A 13 14.56 1.47 26.62
C ALA A 13 13.73 1.68 25.34
N LEU A 14 14.25 1.34 24.16
CA LEU A 14 13.52 1.38 22.89
C LEU A 14 12.37 0.36 22.86
N GLU A 15 12.59 -0.87 23.33
CA GLU A 15 11.53 -1.89 23.46
C GLU A 15 10.39 -1.41 24.39
N ILE A 16 10.73 -0.80 25.54
CA ILE A 16 9.75 -0.24 26.47
C ILE A 16 8.97 0.93 25.84
N ARG A 17 9.68 1.82 25.12
CA ARG A 17 9.05 2.94 24.39
C ARG A 17 8.06 2.41 23.33
N LEU A 18 8.44 1.39 22.58
CA LEU A 18 7.58 0.76 21.58
C LEU A 18 6.32 0.16 22.21
N ALA A 19 6.47 -0.60 23.29
CA ALA A 19 5.33 -1.18 24.01
C ALA A 19 4.38 -0.10 24.55
N LYS A 20 4.91 1.01 25.08
CA LYS A 20 4.12 2.16 25.53
C LYS A 20 3.42 2.86 24.37
N CYS A 21 4.11 3.06 23.25
CA CYS A 21 3.56 3.69 22.04
C CYS A 21 2.39 2.86 21.47
N LYS A 22 2.52 1.54 21.36
CA LYS A 22 1.44 0.64 20.93
C LYS A 22 0.18 0.77 21.80
N ARG A 23 0.34 0.91 23.12
CA ARG A 23 -0.78 1.15 24.04
C ARG A 23 -1.42 2.52 23.81
N LYS A 24 -0.62 3.56 23.58
CA LYS A 24 -1.12 4.90 23.23
C LYS A 24 -1.89 4.85 21.92
N LEU A 25 -1.37 4.24 20.85
CA LEU A 25 -2.04 4.14 19.55
C LEU A 25 -3.38 3.40 19.62
N ASN A 26 -3.47 2.34 20.44
CA ASN A 26 -4.71 1.59 20.62
C ASN A 26 -5.85 2.41 21.25
N GLN A 27 -5.57 3.48 22.01
CA GLN A 27 -6.61 4.28 22.68
C GLN A 27 -7.38 5.18 21.70
N PRO A 28 -6.74 6.10 20.94
CA PRO A 28 -7.41 6.91 19.91
C PRO A 28 -8.07 6.06 18.82
N ARG A 29 -7.44 4.94 18.44
CA ARG A 29 -8.00 4.03 17.44
C ARG A 29 -9.36 3.48 17.88
N LYS A 30 -9.49 3.04 19.15
CA LYS A 30 -10.79 2.61 19.71
C LYS A 30 -11.81 3.74 19.84
N ALA A 31 -11.33 4.96 20.08
CA ALA A 31 -12.16 6.15 20.20
C ALA A 31 -12.49 6.82 18.85
N LYS A 32 -12.06 6.25 17.71
CA LYS A 32 -12.19 6.83 16.35
C LYS A 32 -11.63 8.25 16.23
N LYS A 33 -10.56 8.55 16.98
CA LYS A 33 -9.87 9.85 16.97
C LYS A 33 -8.62 9.80 16.09
N PHE A 34 -8.83 9.92 14.78
CA PHE A 34 -7.78 9.70 13.78
C PHE A 34 -6.64 10.74 13.83
N GLU A 35 -6.95 12.01 14.11
CA GLU A 35 -5.92 13.06 14.18
C GLU A 35 -4.94 12.82 15.35
N GLU A 36 -5.48 12.46 16.52
CA GLU A 36 -4.67 12.08 17.70
C GLU A 36 -3.86 10.80 17.41
N HIS A 37 -4.43 9.85 16.67
CA HIS A 37 -3.74 8.63 16.24
C HIS A 37 -2.56 8.95 15.32
N ASN A 38 -2.78 9.73 14.27
CA ASN A 38 -1.76 10.11 13.28
C ASN A 38 -0.61 10.86 13.92
N LYS A 39 -0.91 11.79 14.84
CA LYS A 39 0.12 12.51 15.59
C LYS A 39 1.01 11.56 16.40
N VAL A 40 0.42 10.57 17.08
CA VAL A 40 1.20 9.57 17.84
C VAL A 40 1.99 8.66 16.89
N CYS A 41 1.46 8.33 15.71
CA CYS A 41 2.21 7.61 14.68
C CYS A 41 3.45 8.38 14.23
N ASP A 42 3.28 9.65 13.85
CA ASP A 42 4.35 10.45 13.26
C ASP A 42 5.44 10.83 14.28
N GLU A 43 5.04 11.23 15.48
CA GLU A 43 5.96 11.72 16.51
C GLU A 43 6.59 10.58 17.32
N ASP A 44 5.78 9.70 17.90
CA ASP A 44 6.26 8.67 18.83
C ASP A 44 6.66 7.40 18.08
N PHE A 45 5.78 6.88 17.22
CA PHE A 45 5.98 5.57 16.61
C PHE A 45 7.13 5.59 15.60
N ILE A 46 7.08 6.45 14.57
CA ILE A 46 8.16 6.60 13.59
C ILE A 46 9.47 7.03 14.24
N GLY A 47 9.41 7.85 15.29
CA GLY A 47 10.58 8.27 16.07
C GLY A 47 11.38 7.09 16.62
N ILE A 48 10.71 6.06 17.14
CA ILE A 48 11.39 4.85 17.67
C ILE A 48 12.17 4.13 16.58
N PHE A 49 11.64 4.02 15.36
CA PHE A 49 12.33 3.35 14.25
C PHE A 49 13.57 4.14 13.82
N LYS A 50 13.45 5.47 13.77
CA LYS A 50 14.59 6.35 13.49
C LYS A 50 15.69 6.20 14.55
N ASP A 51 15.32 6.17 15.83
CA ASP A 51 16.27 5.99 16.94
C ASP A 51 16.95 4.60 16.87
N THR A 52 16.19 3.53 16.61
CA THR A 52 16.71 2.18 16.42
C THR A 52 17.72 2.11 15.26
N CYS A 53 17.39 2.68 14.11
CA CYS A 53 18.29 2.73 12.96
C CYS A 53 19.54 3.58 13.24
N SER A 54 19.38 4.71 13.94
CA SER A 54 20.49 5.59 14.32
C SER A 54 21.48 4.87 15.23
N LEU A 55 20.98 4.10 16.21
CA LEU A 55 21.81 3.30 17.11
C LEU A 55 22.66 2.26 16.37
N VAL A 56 22.07 1.56 15.39
CA VAL A 56 22.82 0.61 14.55
C VAL A 56 23.86 1.35 13.70
N ARG A 57 23.50 2.51 13.15
CA ARG A 57 24.40 3.32 12.31
C ARG A 57 25.59 3.86 13.10
N GLU A 58 25.41 4.30 14.34
CA GLU A 58 26.50 4.76 15.21
C GLU A 58 27.50 3.63 15.51
N ALA A 59 27.00 2.42 15.79
CA ALA A 59 27.84 1.24 15.99
C ALA A 59 28.60 0.83 14.71
N GLU A 60 27.97 0.98 13.54
CA GLU A 60 28.61 0.72 12.24
C GLU A 60 29.74 1.72 11.96
N LEU A 61 29.49 3.01 12.20
CA LEU A 61 30.48 4.09 11.99
C LEU A 61 31.69 3.95 12.90
N THR A 62 31.51 3.39 14.10
CA THR A 62 32.59 3.15 15.06
C THR A 62 33.24 1.78 14.92
N ASP A 63 32.84 0.98 13.92
CA ASP A 63 33.31 -0.39 13.70
C ASP A 63 33.19 -1.27 14.95
N ALA A 64 32.08 -1.11 15.68
CA ALA A 64 31.86 -1.74 16.96
C ALA A 64 31.84 -3.28 16.82
N SER A 65 32.60 -3.98 17.65
CA SER A 65 32.69 -5.45 17.64
C SER A 65 31.36 -6.16 17.93
N TYR A 66 30.39 -5.45 18.50
CA TYR A 66 29.05 -5.94 18.84
C TYR A 66 27.97 -5.60 17.79
N LEU A 67 28.33 -5.00 16.66
CA LEU A 67 27.39 -4.55 15.61
C LEU A 67 26.40 -5.65 15.19
N MET A 68 26.88 -6.89 14.99
CA MET A 68 26.03 -8.01 14.55
C MET A 68 24.93 -8.36 15.56
N GLU A 69 25.21 -8.28 16.85
CA GLU A 69 24.23 -8.62 17.90
C GLU A 69 23.26 -7.46 18.12
N LEU A 70 23.75 -6.22 17.97
CA LEU A 70 22.92 -5.02 17.98
C LEU A 70 21.93 -5.02 16.81
N ALA A 71 22.41 -5.37 15.61
CA ALA A 71 21.57 -5.45 14.42
C ALA A 71 20.42 -6.47 14.61
N LYS A 72 20.68 -7.65 15.20
CA LYS A 72 19.62 -8.62 15.53
C LYS A 72 18.62 -8.09 16.54
N ALA A 73 19.08 -7.38 17.56
CA ALA A 73 18.20 -6.78 18.57
C ALA A 73 17.34 -5.65 17.97
N ALA A 74 17.93 -4.83 17.10
CA ALA A 74 17.23 -3.81 16.34
C ALA A 74 16.18 -4.41 15.39
N ASP A 75 16.55 -5.46 14.65
CA ASP A 75 15.65 -6.19 13.73
C ASP A 75 14.39 -6.68 14.45
N LYS A 76 14.55 -7.24 15.66
CA LYS A 76 13.42 -7.65 16.51
C LYS A 76 12.48 -6.49 16.87
N ILE A 77 13.02 -5.30 17.15
CA ILE A 77 12.20 -4.10 17.45
C ILE A 77 11.43 -3.67 16.20
N LEU A 78 12.11 -3.62 15.06
CA LEU A 78 11.52 -3.24 13.77
C LEU A 78 10.43 -4.22 13.36
N ASP A 79 10.68 -5.53 13.42
CA ASP A 79 9.72 -6.58 13.11
C ASP A 79 8.50 -6.55 14.04
N ASP A 80 8.69 -6.26 15.33
CA ASP A 80 7.59 -6.11 16.28
C ASP A 80 6.76 -4.86 15.97
N GLY A 81 7.41 -3.77 15.53
CA GLY A 81 6.74 -2.56 15.06
C GLY A 81 5.94 -2.79 13.77
N VAL A 82 6.55 -3.39 12.75
CA VAL A 82 5.92 -3.73 11.47
C VAL A 82 4.76 -4.70 11.69
N GLY A 83 4.95 -5.75 12.50
CA GLY A 83 3.90 -6.70 12.83
C GLY A 83 2.72 -6.07 13.57
N TYR A 84 2.93 -4.96 14.30
CA TYR A 84 1.83 -4.19 14.88
C TYR A 84 1.07 -3.38 13.82
N SER A 85 1.79 -2.69 12.91
CA SER A 85 1.18 -1.88 11.86
C SER A 85 0.34 -2.68 10.87
N TYR A 86 0.83 -3.85 10.45
CA TYR A 86 0.17 -4.68 9.44
C TYR A 86 -0.76 -5.76 10.02
N GLY A 87 -0.86 -5.85 11.35
CA GLY A 87 -1.58 -6.92 12.03
C GLY A 87 -0.80 -8.24 11.97
N ARG A 88 -0.42 -8.78 13.13
CA ARG A 88 0.36 -10.03 13.24
C ARG A 88 -0.46 -11.30 12.89
N GLY A 89 -1.64 -11.14 12.32
CA GLY A 89 -2.52 -12.18 11.81
C GLY A 89 -3.27 -11.63 10.61
N GLY A 90 -3.10 -12.26 9.45
CA GLY A 90 -3.47 -11.72 8.15
C GLY A 90 -4.90 -11.18 8.06
N HIS A 91 -5.00 -9.90 7.70
CA HIS A 91 -6.00 -9.27 6.83
C HIS A 91 -5.88 -7.77 7.09
N SER A 92 -5.09 -7.07 6.27
CA SER A 92 -5.17 -5.62 6.18
C SER A 92 -6.50 -5.26 5.53
N THR A 93 -7.54 -5.00 6.31
CA THR A 93 -8.71 -4.29 5.78
C THR A 93 -8.30 -2.82 5.62
N PHE A 94 -8.49 -2.28 4.42
CA PHE A 94 -8.20 -0.90 4.07
C PHE A 94 -9.24 0.05 4.71
N ASP A 95 -9.31 0.10 6.03
CA ASP A 95 -10.34 0.85 6.78
C ASP A 95 -9.80 2.09 7.49
N GLU A 96 -9.26 3.10 6.80
CA GLU A 96 -8.83 4.35 7.47
C GLU A 96 -9.17 5.64 6.72
N GLY A 97 -10.39 5.72 6.19
CA GLY A 97 -11.08 7.01 5.94
C GLY A 97 -12.41 7.04 6.70
N PRO A 98 -13.01 8.22 6.97
CA PRO A 98 -14.40 8.28 7.40
C PRO A 98 -15.25 7.71 6.27
N LEU A 99 -15.55 6.40 6.36
CA LEU A 99 -16.48 5.74 5.48
C LEU A 99 -17.80 6.49 5.59
N ILE A 100 -18.29 6.97 4.44
CA ILE A 100 -19.70 7.35 4.34
C ILE A 100 -20.45 6.09 4.77
N LYS A 101 -21.10 6.17 5.92
CA LYS A 101 -21.88 5.05 6.43
C LYS A 101 -23.00 4.83 5.41
N ASP A 102 -22.89 3.78 4.62
CA ASP A 102 -23.97 3.37 3.74
C ASP A 102 -25.08 2.83 4.65
N GLU A 103 -26.10 3.64 4.91
CA GLU A 103 -27.24 3.24 5.75
C GLU A 103 -28.00 2.06 5.13
N ASN A 104 -27.78 1.80 3.83
CA ASN A 104 -28.36 0.70 3.07
C ASN A 104 -27.37 -0.43 2.77
N GLY A 105 -26.08 -0.24 3.09
CA GLY A 105 -25.02 -1.21 2.84
C GLY A 105 -24.89 -2.15 4.03
N GLY A 106 -25.37 -3.39 3.89
CA GLY A 106 -25.13 -4.42 4.90
C GLY A 106 -23.63 -4.57 5.16
N GLU A 107 -23.23 -4.59 6.45
CA GLU A 107 -21.85 -4.76 6.90
C GLU A 107 -21.41 -6.22 6.71
N VAL A 108 -21.20 -6.63 5.47
CA VAL A 108 -20.86 -8.02 5.13
C VAL A 108 -19.46 -8.07 4.52
N SER A 109 -18.52 -8.65 5.25
CA SER A 109 -17.10 -8.77 4.84
C SER A 109 -16.84 -9.77 3.70
N TYR A 110 -17.87 -10.21 2.97
CA TYR A 110 -17.76 -11.25 1.94
C TYR A 110 -17.98 -10.67 0.53
N ALA A 111 -17.23 -11.17 -0.44
CA ALA A 111 -17.52 -10.88 -1.84
C ALA A 111 -18.93 -11.38 -2.20
N HIS A 112 -19.69 -10.57 -2.94
CA HIS A 112 -21.10 -10.87 -3.26
C HIS A 112 -21.29 -12.25 -3.92
N ALA A 113 -20.35 -12.66 -4.77
CA ALA A 113 -20.37 -13.96 -5.44
C ALA A 113 -20.23 -15.15 -4.48
N ASP A 114 -19.56 -14.97 -3.34
CA ASP A 114 -19.33 -16.02 -2.35
C ASP A 114 -20.44 -16.05 -1.29
N LEU A 115 -21.21 -14.97 -1.16
CA LEU A 115 -22.22 -14.81 -0.12
C LEU A 115 -23.38 -15.79 -0.27
N GLU A 116 -23.84 -16.05 -1.49
CA GLU A 116 -24.93 -17.01 -1.74
C GLU A 116 -24.50 -18.44 -1.33
N ARG A 117 -23.28 -18.83 -1.70
CA ARG A 117 -22.70 -20.12 -1.35
C ARG A 117 -22.44 -20.24 0.15
N PHE A 118 -21.99 -19.15 0.78
CA PHE A 118 -21.83 -19.06 2.23
C PHE A 118 -23.16 -19.22 2.95
N ILE A 119 -24.22 -18.51 2.53
CA ILE A 119 -25.58 -18.66 3.07
C ILE A 119 -26.05 -20.11 2.93
N GLN A 120 -25.86 -20.73 1.76
CA GLN A 120 -26.24 -22.15 1.55
C GLN A 120 -25.49 -23.12 2.48
N ILE A 121 -24.21 -22.87 2.79
CA ILE A 121 -23.40 -23.69 3.69
C ILE A 121 -23.79 -23.46 5.16
N MET A 122 -24.07 -22.20 5.52
CA MET A 122 -24.30 -21.77 6.90
C MET A 122 -25.76 -21.83 7.32
N GLN A 123 -26.71 -21.99 6.38
CA GLN A 123 -28.10 -22.29 6.70
C GLN A 123 -28.16 -23.57 7.56
N PRO A 124 -28.54 -23.47 8.85
CA PRO A 124 -28.60 -24.64 9.71
C PRO A 124 -29.67 -25.58 9.18
N ARG A 125 -29.34 -26.86 8.99
CA ARG A 125 -30.31 -27.85 8.50
C ARG A 125 -31.47 -28.14 9.47
N SER A 126 -31.45 -27.66 10.71
CA SER A 126 -32.51 -27.97 11.67
C SER A 126 -32.68 -26.92 12.76
N GLY A 127 -33.90 -26.37 12.80
CA GLY A 127 -34.65 -25.83 13.94
C GLY A 127 -33.92 -25.51 15.23
N ALA A 128 -33.41 -24.28 15.34
CA ALA A 128 -33.57 -23.39 16.50
C ALA A 128 -32.70 -22.14 16.27
N ASN A 129 -33.32 -20.97 16.26
CA ASN A 129 -32.67 -19.65 16.32
C ASN A 129 -31.67 -19.33 15.19
N SER A 130 -32.00 -19.67 13.94
CA SER A 130 -31.33 -19.04 12.80
C SER A 130 -31.80 -17.58 12.76
N GLU A 131 -30.92 -16.63 13.10
CA GLU A 131 -31.12 -15.25 12.67
C GLU A 131 -31.36 -15.26 11.16
N ASP A 132 -32.28 -14.41 10.70
CA ASP A 132 -32.72 -14.40 9.32
C ASP A 132 -31.57 -13.95 8.42
N LEU A 133 -30.85 -14.93 7.85
CA LEU A 133 -29.75 -14.68 6.93
C LEU A 133 -30.24 -13.99 5.65
N SER A 134 -31.56 -13.85 5.44
CA SER A 134 -32.12 -13.05 4.35
C SER A 134 -31.81 -11.55 4.51
N LEU A 135 -31.43 -11.09 5.70
CA LEU A 135 -30.94 -9.72 5.90
C LEU A 135 -29.60 -9.48 5.18
N PHE A 136 -28.87 -10.54 4.84
CA PHE A 136 -27.63 -10.47 4.08
C PHE A 136 -27.83 -10.68 2.58
N THR A 137 -28.98 -11.17 2.15
CA THR A 137 -29.34 -11.11 0.73
C THR A 137 -29.66 -9.66 0.37
N LEU A 138 -28.65 -9.00 -0.23
CA LEU A 138 -28.87 -7.75 -0.95
C LEU A 138 -29.98 -7.96 -2.00
N ASP A 139 -30.77 -6.92 -2.22
CA ASP A 139 -31.77 -6.93 -3.28
C ASP A 139 -31.15 -7.39 -4.61
N LEU A 140 -31.93 -8.21 -5.32
CA LEU A 140 -31.60 -8.62 -6.69
C LEU A 140 -31.27 -7.39 -7.52
N TRP A 141 -30.18 -7.48 -8.28
CA TRP A 141 -29.78 -6.41 -9.20
C TRP A 141 -30.96 -6.02 -10.09
N ASN A 142 -31.39 -4.76 -9.99
CA ASN A 142 -32.48 -4.24 -10.79
C ASN A 142 -31.93 -3.77 -12.16
N PRO A 143 -32.26 -4.43 -13.29
CA PRO A 143 -31.74 -4.04 -14.59
C PRO A 143 -32.12 -2.61 -15.00
N SER A 144 -33.24 -2.07 -14.47
CA SER A 144 -33.64 -0.68 -14.70
C SER A 144 -32.76 0.34 -13.98
N SER A 145 -32.00 -0.08 -12.97
CA SER A 145 -30.99 0.77 -12.31
C SER A 145 -29.71 0.94 -13.12
N LYS A 146 -29.56 0.22 -14.25
CA LYS A 146 -28.39 0.27 -15.12
C LYS A 146 -28.30 1.62 -15.83
N ARG A 147 -27.43 2.51 -15.31
CA ARG A 147 -27.21 3.85 -15.89
C ARG A 147 -26.38 3.85 -17.18
N HIS A 148 -25.59 2.80 -17.43
CA HIS A 148 -24.73 2.72 -18.60
C HIS A 148 -24.71 1.31 -19.21
N PRO A 149 -24.68 1.16 -20.56
CA PRO A 149 -24.66 -0.15 -21.21
C PRO A 149 -23.50 -1.06 -20.79
N LYS A 150 -22.36 -0.48 -20.39
CA LYS A 150 -21.17 -1.21 -19.91
C LYS A 150 -21.16 -1.49 -18.40
N SER A 151 -22.10 -0.96 -17.63
CA SER A 151 -22.18 -1.29 -16.20
C SER A 151 -22.48 -2.78 -16.02
N THR A 152 -21.78 -3.40 -15.09
CA THR A 152 -21.94 -4.81 -14.74
C THR A 152 -23.06 -4.97 -13.71
N ASP A 153 -23.54 -6.20 -13.54
CA ASP A 153 -24.55 -6.52 -12.52
C ASP A 153 -23.99 -6.43 -11.09
N LEU A 154 -22.72 -6.06 -10.90
CA LEU A 154 -22.11 -5.73 -9.61
C LEU A 154 -22.16 -4.23 -9.29
N SER A 155 -22.46 -3.37 -10.27
CA SER A 155 -22.40 -1.91 -10.13
C SER A 155 -23.66 -1.34 -9.46
N ARG A 156 -23.78 -1.36 -8.13
CA ARG A 156 -24.95 -0.81 -7.42
C ARG A 156 -25.08 0.71 -7.56
N PHE A 157 -26.27 1.20 -7.91
CA PHE A 157 -26.60 2.63 -7.97
C PHE A 157 -27.69 2.94 -6.95
N TRP A 158 -27.59 4.08 -6.26
CA TRP A 158 -28.68 4.52 -5.39
C TRP A 158 -29.92 4.91 -6.21
N PRO A 159 -31.11 4.44 -5.81
CA PRO A 159 -32.37 4.77 -6.50
C PRO A 159 -32.69 6.27 -6.35
N ASP A 160 -32.45 6.83 -5.17
CA ASP A 160 -32.82 8.20 -4.79
C ASP A 160 -31.61 9.14 -4.76
N LEU A 161 -30.83 9.16 -5.85
CA LEU A 161 -29.75 10.14 -5.96
C LEU A 161 -30.35 11.54 -6.08
N PRO A 162 -29.97 12.51 -5.22
CA PRO A 162 -30.43 13.89 -5.35
C PRO A 162 -30.11 14.41 -6.75
N GLU A 163 -31.01 15.22 -7.32
CA GLU A 163 -30.80 15.78 -8.65
C GLU A 163 -29.51 16.60 -8.66
N LEU A 164 -28.50 16.08 -9.35
CA LEU A 164 -27.18 16.68 -9.41
C LEU A 164 -27.26 17.89 -10.33
N THR A 165 -27.42 19.08 -9.76
CA THR A 165 -27.37 20.34 -10.50
C THR A 165 -25.94 20.61 -10.94
N TYR A 166 -25.70 20.60 -12.25
CA TYR A 166 -24.39 20.89 -12.81
C TYR A 166 -24.40 22.08 -13.73
N ILE A 167 -23.31 22.83 -13.69
CA ILE A 167 -23.09 23.94 -14.62
C ILE A 167 -22.60 23.32 -15.92
N LEU A 168 -23.46 23.35 -16.94
CA LEU A 168 -23.13 22.98 -18.32
C LEU A 168 -21.85 23.73 -18.73
N GLY A 169 -20.79 23.01 -19.11
CA GLY A 169 -19.51 23.61 -19.53
C GLY A 169 -18.26 23.14 -18.77
N LYS A 170 -18.40 22.29 -17.75
CA LYS A 170 -17.25 21.65 -17.08
C LYS A 170 -17.25 20.13 -17.31
N PRO A 171 -16.52 19.60 -18.32
CA PRO A 171 -16.48 18.16 -18.60
C PRO A 171 -16.03 17.32 -17.41
N LEU A 172 -15.15 17.85 -16.55
CA LEU A 172 -14.74 17.21 -15.29
C LEU A 172 -15.91 17.00 -14.32
N VAL A 173 -16.85 17.95 -14.28
CA VAL A 173 -18.03 17.86 -13.41
C VAL A 173 -18.97 16.76 -13.93
N ALA A 174 -19.17 16.65 -15.25
CA ALA A 174 -19.95 15.56 -15.82
C ALA A 174 -19.35 14.17 -15.54
N SER A 175 -18.02 14.03 -15.61
CA SER A 175 -17.35 12.75 -15.27
C SER A 175 -17.43 12.40 -13.79
N ILE A 176 -17.41 13.40 -12.91
CA ILE A 176 -17.56 13.20 -11.45
C ILE A 176 -19.01 12.82 -11.10
N LEU A 177 -20.00 13.49 -11.71
CA LEU A 177 -21.41 13.29 -11.40
C LEU A 177 -21.97 11.94 -11.84
N ASP A 178 -21.48 11.43 -12.97
CA ASP A 178 -21.88 10.11 -13.44
C ASP A 178 -21.23 8.97 -12.64
N ALA A 179 -20.26 9.27 -11.77
CA ALA A 179 -19.50 8.33 -10.94
C ALA A 179 -19.11 7.05 -11.70
N ARG A 180 -18.83 7.16 -13.01
CA ARG A 180 -18.40 6.05 -13.86
C ARG A 180 -16.95 5.72 -13.50
N CYS A 181 -16.76 5.10 -12.34
CA CYS A 181 -15.51 4.44 -12.03
C CYS A 181 -15.58 3.03 -12.60
N GLU A 182 -14.65 2.72 -13.50
CA GLU A 182 -14.31 1.35 -13.80
C GLU A 182 -13.20 0.96 -12.83
N VAL A 183 -13.53 0.10 -11.86
CA VAL A 183 -12.54 -0.40 -10.91
C VAL A 183 -11.97 -1.69 -11.47
N SER A 184 -10.81 -1.58 -12.12
CA SER A 184 -10.01 -2.74 -12.50
C SER A 184 -8.99 -3.04 -11.39
N SER A 185 -8.93 -4.28 -10.94
CA SER A 185 -7.85 -4.76 -10.06
C SER A 185 -6.91 -5.65 -10.86
N SER A 186 -5.62 -5.42 -10.72
CA SER A 186 -4.61 -6.24 -11.37
C SER A 186 -3.42 -6.41 -10.45
N ARG A 187 -2.76 -7.57 -10.56
CA ARG A 187 -1.51 -7.81 -9.82
C ARG A 187 -0.47 -6.80 -10.27
N CYS A 188 0.21 -6.20 -9.32
CA CYS A 188 1.36 -5.33 -9.56
C CYS A 188 2.57 -5.82 -8.75
N VAL A 189 3.75 -5.30 -9.07
CA VAL A 189 4.95 -5.46 -8.23
C VAL A 189 4.70 -4.89 -6.84
N ALA A 190 5.39 -5.39 -5.80
CA ALA A 190 5.26 -4.87 -4.45
C ALA A 190 5.68 -3.38 -4.45
N PRO A 191 4.73 -2.43 -4.35
CA PRO A 191 5.00 -1.07 -4.72
C PRO A 191 5.78 -0.38 -3.61
N ILE A 192 6.79 0.38 -4.01
CA ILE A 192 7.49 1.31 -3.13
C ILE A 192 6.99 2.71 -3.39
N ARG A 193 6.91 3.13 -4.66
CA ARG A 193 6.36 4.42 -5.06
C ARG A 193 5.63 4.40 -6.39
N LEU A 194 4.63 5.27 -6.47
CA LEU A 194 3.86 5.61 -7.66
C LEU A 194 4.36 6.93 -8.22
N HIS A 195 4.57 6.98 -9.53
CA HIS A 195 4.95 8.17 -10.27
C HIS A 195 3.99 8.34 -11.44
N MET A 196 3.37 9.50 -11.55
CA MET A 196 2.49 9.82 -12.67
C MET A 196 3.15 10.88 -13.54
N SER A 197 3.03 10.73 -14.86
CA SER A 197 3.49 11.73 -15.81
C SER A 197 2.66 13.01 -15.70
N SER A 198 3.21 14.15 -16.11
CA SER A 198 2.54 15.45 -15.97
C SER A 198 1.21 15.55 -16.74
N GLY A 199 1.11 14.89 -17.89
CA GLY A 199 -0.12 14.76 -18.69
C GLY A 199 -0.97 13.55 -18.32
N GLY A 200 -0.54 12.72 -17.35
CA GLY A 200 -1.26 11.52 -16.93
C GLY A 200 -1.27 10.40 -17.97
N ALA A 201 -0.48 10.47 -19.04
CA ALA A 201 -0.39 9.41 -20.04
C ALA A 201 0.34 8.15 -19.54
N CYS A 202 1.20 8.27 -18.52
CA CYS A 202 1.89 7.14 -17.93
C CYS A 202 1.84 7.13 -16.40
N LEU A 203 1.60 5.94 -15.85
CA LEU A 203 1.75 5.65 -14.43
C LEU A 203 2.87 4.63 -14.26
N ALA A 204 3.96 5.02 -13.61
CA ALA A 204 5.09 4.17 -13.31
C ALA A 204 5.12 3.79 -11.82
N LEU A 205 5.48 2.55 -11.56
CA LEU A 205 5.50 1.90 -10.26
C LEU A 205 6.92 1.37 -10.01
N THR A 206 7.64 2.02 -9.11
CA THR A 206 8.90 1.46 -8.61
C THR A 206 8.59 0.46 -7.52
N GLY A 207 9.17 -0.73 -7.61
CA GLY A 207 8.84 -1.79 -6.68
C GLY A 207 9.83 -2.93 -6.66
N MET A 208 9.41 -3.97 -5.97
CA MET A 208 10.17 -5.20 -5.78
C MET A 208 9.45 -6.37 -6.45
N GLY A 209 10.21 -7.20 -7.14
CA GLY A 209 9.72 -8.42 -7.79
C GLY A 209 10.78 -9.51 -7.84
N GLY A 210 10.61 -10.46 -8.75
CA GLY A 210 11.46 -11.66 -8.82
C GLY A 210 11.24 -12.62 -7.64
N TRP A 211 12.20 -13.52 -7.40
CA TRP A 211 12.10 -14.48 -6.31
C TRP A 211 12.09 -13.78 -4.95
N LYS A 212 11.02 -14.00 -4.17
CA LYS A 212 10.80 -13.39 -2.84
C LYS A 212 10.88 -11.86 -2.84
N ASN A 213 10.52 -11.20 -3.95
CA ASN A 213 10.56 -9.74 -4.06
C ASN A 213 11.97 -9.16 -3.77
N ARG A 214 13.04 -9.81 -4.23
CA ARG A 214 14.43 -9.35 -3.97
C ARG A 214 15.08 -8.64 -5.15
N SER A 215 14.37 -8.49 -6.26
CA SER A 215 14.88 -7.81 -7.45
C SER A 215 14.14 -6.48 -7.64
N PRO A 216 14.85 -5.40 -7.97
CA PRO A 216 14.21 -4.15 -8.36
C PRO A 216 13.39 -4.39 -9.63
N VAL A 217 12.18 -3.86 -9.68
CA VAL A 217 11.33 -3.91 -10.87
C VAL A 217 10.65 -2.54 -11.06
N LEU A 218 10.62 -2.11 -12.32
CA LEU A 218 9.75 -1.02 -12.75
C LEU A 218 8.59 -1.64 -13.50
N GLU A 219 7.38 -1.42 -12.98
CA GLU A 219 6.15 -1.66 -13.74
C GLU A 219 5.62 -0.30 -14.21
N TYR A 220 5.13 -0.20 -15.43
CA TYR A 220 4.44 1.02 -15.87
C TYR A 220 3.24 0.72 -16.76
N LEU A 221 2.27 1.63 -16.72
CA LEU A 221 0.99 1.57 -17.41
C LEU A 221 0.84 2.80 -18.29
N LEU A 222 0.49 2.61 -19.55
CA LEU A 222 0.17 3.69 -20.47
C LEU A 222 -1.34 3.94 -20.47
N LEU A 223 -1.78 5.00 -19.78
CA LEU A 223 -3.19 5.30 -19.52
C LEU A 223 -3.90 5.92 -20.73
N GLY A 224 -3.16 6.60 -21.61
CA GLY A 224 -3.71 7.23 -22.81
C GLY A 224 -3.80 6.31 -24.04
N ARG A 225 -3.24 5.09 -23.97
CA ARG A 225 -3.25 4.16 -25.10
C ARG A 225 -4.60 3.47 -25.18
N SER A 226 -5.20 3.45 -26.37
CA SER A 226 -6.47 2.75 -26.61
C SER A 226 -6.37 1.32 -26.07
N MET A 227 -7.33 0.93 -25.24
CA MET A 227 -7.41 -0.40 -24.66
C MET A 227 -7.83 -1.37 -25.76
N ALA A 228 -6.88 -1.72 -26.62
CA ALA A 228 -7.06 -2.65 -27.72
C ALA A 228 -7.03 -4.11 -27.24
N SER A 229 -6.72 -4.35 -25.96
CA SER A 229 -6.81 -5.68 -25.37
C SER A 229 -8.29 -6.07 -25.21
N PRO A 230 -8.65 -7.34 -25.47
CA PRO A 230 -10.02 -7.83 -25.25
C PRO A 230 -10.48 -7.65 -23.80
N ASP A 231 -9.54 -7.55 -22.86
CA ASP A 231 -9.78 -7.43 -21.43
C ASP A 231 -9.97 -5.97 -20.97
N ASN A 232 -9.97 -4.98 -21.88
CA ASN A 232 -10.06 -3.54 -21.55
C ASN A 232 -9.15 -3.15 -20.37
N SER A 233 -7.96 -3.73 -20.31
CA SER A 233 -7.00 -3.42 -19.25
C SER A 233 -5.85 -2.61 -19.83
N PRO A 234 -5.35 -1.58 -19.12
CA PRO A 234 -4.19 -0.82 -19.56
C PRO A 234 -3.02 -1.76 -19.80
N VAL A 235 -2.26 -1.53 -20.87
CA VAL A 235 -1.09 -2.36 -21.17
C VAL A 235 -0.05 -2.14 -20.08
N LYS A 236 0.30 -3.23 -19.40
CA LYS A 236 1.33 -3.29 -18.38
C LYS A 236 2.66 -3.62 -19.01
N HIS A 237 3.67 -2.84 -18.67
CA HIS A 237 5.05 -3.09 -19.05
C HIS A 237 5.86 -3.39 -17.80
N PHE A 238 6.75 -4.38 -17.90
CA PHE A 238 7.62 -4.80 -16.81
C PHE A 238 9.07 -4.72 -17.25
N VAL A 239 9.90 -4.03 -16.47
CA VAL A 239 11.33 -3.89 -16.73
C VAL A 239 12.11 -4.31 -15.49
N GLY A 240 12.92 -5.35 -15.65
CA GLY A 240 13.94 -5.77 -14.69
C GLY A 240 15.27 -5.08 -15.05
N PRO A 241 15.65 -4.00 -14.37
CA PRO A 241 16.76 -3.13 -14.81
C PRO A 241 18.15 -3.70 -14.47
N GLY A 242 18.22 -4.82 -13.74
CA GLY A 242 19.48 -5.36 -13.22
C GLY A 242 20.18 -4.45 -12.20
N LEU A 243 19.43 -3.57 -11.53
CA LEU A 243 19.96 -2.70 -10.48
C LEU A 243 20.32 -3.55 -9.25
N SER A 244 21.34 -3.13 -8.51
CA SER A 244 21.82 -3.84 -7.32
C SER A 244 20.91 -3.67 -6.11
N ASP A 245 20.04 -2.65 -6.14
CA ASP A 245 19.12 -2.31 -5.06
C ASP A 245 17.85 -1.70 -5.66
N VAL A 246 16.82 -1.53 -4.82
CA VAL A 246 15.55 -0.96 -5.21
C VAL A 246 15.65 0.55 -5.37
N ALA A 247 15.17 1.04 -6.51
CA ALA A 247 15.18 2.46 -6.79
C ALA A 247 13.94 3.14 -6.19
N TYR A 248 14.20 4.12 -5.34
CA TYR A 248 13.20 4.91 -4.64
C TYR A 248 12.80 6.17 -5.41
N HIS A 249 13.51 6.50 -6.49
CA HIS A 249 13.30 7.73 -7.25
C HIS A 249 13.12 7.41 -8.72
N ALA A 250 12.04 7.92 -9.30
CA ALA A 250 11.83 7.97 -10.74
C ALA A 250 11.33 9.35 -11.14
N ALA A 251 11.72 9.78 -12.33
CA ALA A 251 11.17 10.93 -13.01
C ALA A 251 10.67 10.49 -14.38
N ILE A 252 9.62 11.15 -14.85
CA ILE A 252 8.96 10.82 -16.11
C ILE A 252 9.04 12.04 -17.03
N ASP A 253 9.67 11.86 -18.20
CA ASP A 253 9.71 12.85 -19.27
C ASP A 253 8.73 12.40 -20.37
N GLU A 254 7.50 12.91 -20.30
CA GLU A 254 6.40 12.50 -21.17
C GLU A 254 6.63 12.92 -22.63
N ASP A 255 7.19 14.12 -22.85
CA ASP A 255 7.48 14.66 -24.19
C ASP A 255 8.47 13.77 -24.94
N LYS A 256 9.47 13.23 -24.22
CA LYS A 256 10.46 12.31 -24.78
C LYS A 256 10.08 10.85 -24.64
N GLN A 257 8.96 10.54 -23.99
CA GLN A 257 8.52 9.17 -23.71
C GLN A 257 9.56 8.36 -22.92
N LEU A 258 10.15 8.97 -21.88
CA LEU A 258 11.23 8.38 -21.08
C LEU A 258 10.85 8.28 -19.61
N ILE A 259 11.21 7.14 -19.00
CA ILE A 259 11.27 6.99 -17.55
C ILE A 259 12.75 7.02 -17.14
N LEU A 260 13.09 8.01 -16.33
CA LEU A 260 14.38 8.15 -15.65
C LEU A 260 14.25 7.45 -14.30
N TRP A 261 15.08 6.44 -14.07
CA TRP A 261 15.02 5.65 -12.85
C TRP A 261 16.37 5.64 -12.14
N GLU A 262 16.40 6.00 -10.86
CA GLU A 262 17.64 6.22 -10.10
C GLU A 262 17.68 5.37 -8.82
N THR A 263 18.79 4.65 -8.62
CA THR A 263 19.14 4.05 -7.33
C THR A 263 20.14 4.91 -6.58
N THR A 264 19.88 5.11 -5.28
CA THR A 264 20.93 5.47 -4.34
C THR A 264 21.73 4.21 -4.03
N VAL A 265 22.88 4.05 -4.69
CA VAL A 265 23.80 2.96 -4.34
C VAL A 265 24.40 3.27 -2.97
N GLY A 266 23.93 2.58 -1.93
CA GLY A 266 24.57 2.59 -0.62
C GLY A 266 26.02 2.10 -0.75
N LEU A 267 26.95 2.81 -0.11
CA LEU A 267 28.36 2.44 -0.01
C LEU A 267 28.48 1.00 0.52
N SER A 268 28.72 0.02 -0.35
CA SER A 268 29.21 -1.28 0.13
C SER A 268 30.71 -1.13 0.40
N ARG A 269 31.08 -1.31 1.67
CA ARG A 269 32.47 -1.32 2.11
C ARG A 269 33.15 -2.51 1.46
N ALA A 270 34.03 -2.26 0.49
CA ALA A 270 34.96 -3.29 0.03
C ALA A 270 35.88 -3.61 1.21
N ASN A 271 35.81 -4.85 1.70
CA ASN A 271 36.74 -5.33 2.72
C ASN A 271 38.17 -5.25 2.15
N GLY A 272 38.94 -4.26 2.64
CA GLY A 272 40.37 -4.12 2.39
C GLY A 272 40.74 -3.01 1.40
N GLY A 273 41.14 -1.85 1.92
CA GLY A 273 41.90 -0.83 1.19
C GLY A 273 41.23 0.54 1.13
N SER A 274 41.80 1.52 1.84
CA SER A 274 41.39 2.93 1.91
C SER A 274 41.38 3.64 0.55
N SER A 275 40.31 3.47 -0.22
CA SER A 275 39.98 4.36 -1.34
C SER A 275 38.47 4.56 -1.38
N MET A 276 38.00 5.73 -0.93
CA MET A 276 36.63 6.21 -1.17
C MET A 276 36.42 6.28 -2.68
N LYS A 277 35.64 5.35 -3.25
CA LYS A 277 35.18 5.44 -4.64
C LYS A 277 33.97 6.37 -4.69
N CYS A 278 34.06 7.38 -5.54
CA CYS A 278 33.01 8.35 -5.83
C CYS A 278 31.70 7.63 -6.19
N MET A 279 30.58 8.07 -5.60
CA MET A 279 29.23 7.58 -5.89
C MET A 279 28.96 7.74 -7.40
N LYS A 280 28.76 6.63 -8.11
CA LYS A 280 28.19 6.66 -9.45
C LYS A 280 26.71 6.36 -9.31
N ASN A 281 25.88 7.41 -9.34
CA ASN A 281 24.44 7.25 -9.55
C ASN A 281 24.27 6.55 -10.91
N ARG A 282 23.58 5.41 -10.91
CA ARG A 282 23.20 4.74 -12.15
C ARG A 282 21.78 5.20 -12.48
N CYS A 283 21.67 6.13 -13.42
CA CYS A 283 20.40 6.44 -14.04
C CYS A 283 20.17 5.47 -15.19
N LEU A 284 19.03 4.80 -15.16
CA LEU A 284 18.54 4.03 -16.30
C LEU A 284 17.52 4.87 -17.05
N LEU A 285 17.69 4.97 -18.37
CA LEU A 285 16.75 5.59 -19.29
C LEU A 285 15.95 4.47 -19.95
N ILE A 286 14.64 4.45 -19.70
CA ILE A 286 13.74 3.47 -20.27
C ILE A 286 12.81 4.20 -21.24
N PRO A 287 12.95 4.02 -22.56
CA PRO A 287 11.92 4.47 -23.50
C PRO A 287 10.65 3.67 -23.27
N TRP A 288 9.51 4.36 -23.20
CA TRP A 288 8.21 3.71 -23.34
C TRP A 288 7.76 3.86 -24.80
N THR A 289 7.52 2.77 -25.50
CA THR A 289 6.91 2.72 -26.85
C THR A 289 6.14 1.43 -27.00
#